data_AF-A0A9E1W2Q3-F1
#
_entry.id   AF-A0A9E1W2Q3-F1
#
_cell.length_a   1.000
_cell.length_b   1.000
_cell.length_c   1.000
_cell.angle_alpha   90.00
_cell.angle_beta   90.00
_cell.angle_gamma   90.00
#
_symmetry.space_group_name_H-M   'P 1'
#
loop_
_entity.id
_entity.type
_entity.pdbx_description
1 polymer ?
#
loop_
_entity_poly.entity_id
_entity_poly.type
_entity_poly.pdbx_seq_one_letter_code
_entity_poly.pdbx_strand_id
1 'polypeptide(L)'
;AEPSPAAGPTVLFVGRHEERKGLRVLLQASERLPADVRIWVGGDGDETLSLKRDFAGNDRIEWLGRISGEEKRARLAGASVFCAPSLGGESFGIVLLEAMSAGIPIVASDITGYSLVARAGSDALLTEPGNPDALAGALSAVLAGGHGVHDRVERGRQRANEFSMETLADVYTEMYERVLATG
;
A
#
# COMPACT_ATOMS: atom_id res chain seq x y z
N ALA A 1 -12.77 -19.26 0.23
CA ALA A 1 -13.51 -18.44 -0.75
C ALA A 1 -12.54 -17.39 -1.23
N GLU A 2 -12.42 -17.17 -2.54
CA GLU A 2 -11.60 -16.06 -3.04
C GLU A 2 -12.12 -14.74 -2.44
N PRO A 3 -11.24 -13.84 -1.97
CA PRO A 3 -11.66 -12.56 -1.44
C PRO A 3 -12.24 -11.71 -2.59
N SER A 4 -13.56 -11.73 -2.72
CA SER A 4 -14.27 -10.98 -3.75
C SER A 4 -14.64 -9.59 -3.22
N PRO A 5 -14.41 -8.50 -3.99
CA PRO A 5 -14.90 -7.14 -3.67
C PRO A 5 -16.43 -7.00 -3.71
N ALA A 6 -17.20 -8.10 -3.73
CA ALA A 6 -18.65 -8.15 -3.89
C ALA A 6 -19.48 -7.32 -2.89
N ALA A 7 -18.85 -6.73 -1.85
CA ALA A 7 -19.50 -5.90 -0.85
C ALA A 7 -19.17 -4.39 -0.93
N GLY A 8 -18.32 -3.94 -1.87
CA GLY A 8 -18.00 -2.52 -2.08
C GLY A 8 -16.51 -2.23 -2.32
N PRO A 9 -16.15 -0.98 -2.66
CA PRO A 9 -14.76 -0.56 -2.84
C PRO A 9 -13.94 -0.85 -1.58
N THR A 10 -12.74 -1.40 -1.72
CA THR A 10 -11.98 -1.95 -0.59
C THR A 10 -10.57 -1.38 -0.51
N VAL A 11 -10.22 -0.83 0.65
CA VAL A 11 -8.87 -0.38 1.00
C VAL A 11 -8.14 -1.52 1.72
N LEU A 12 -6.96 -1.91 1.24
CA LEU A 12 -6.13 -2.93 1.87
C LEU A 12 -4.93 -2.29 2.59
N PHE A 13 -4.77 -2.63 3.86
CA PHE A 13 -3.55 -2.43 4.62
C PHE A 13 -2.94 -3.79 4.98
N VAL A 14 -1.63 -3.94 4.82
CA VAL A 14 -0.88 -5.11 5.29
C VAL A 14 0.40 -4.66 5.97
N GLY A 15 0.53 -4.94 7.27
CA GLY A 15 1.72 -4.56 8.05
C GLY A 15 1.60 -4.92 9.53
N ARG A 16 2.70 -4.79 10.26
CA ARG A 16 2.66 -4.91 11.73
C ARG A 16 1.83 -3.78 12.33
N HIS A 17 1.06 -4.06 13.37
CA HIS A 17 0.27 -3.03 14.06
C HIS A 17 1.16 -2.32 15.11
N GLU A 18 2.09 -1.53 14.60
CA GLU A 18 2.99 -0.67 15.36
C GLU A 18 2.66 0.79 15.01
N GLU A 19 2.84 1.71 15.95
CA GLU A 19 2.50 3.13 15.78
C GLU A 19 3.08 3.72 14.49
N ARG A 20 4.35 3.43 14.21
CA ARG A 20 5.06 3.90 13.02
C ARG A 20 4.41 3.46 11.70
N LYS A 21 3.61 2.39 11.68
CA LYS A 21 2.91 1.88 10.48
C LYS A 21 1.64 2.67 10.18
N GLY A 22 1.19 3.52 11.11
CA GLY A 22 0.12 4.47 10.88
C GLY A 22 -1.26 3.84 10.66
N LEU A 23 -1.48 2.59 11.10
CA LEU A 23 -2.78 1.94 10.94
C LEU A 23 -3.90 2.79 11.57
N ARG A 24 -3.67 3.41 12.72
CA ARG A 24 -4.61 4.36 13.33
C ARG A 24 -5.01 5.51 12.39
N VAL A 25 -4.05 6.05 11.62
CA VAL A 25 -4.30 7.13 10.66
C VAL A 25 -5.27 6.66 9.57
N LEU A 26 -5.07 5.45 9.04
CA LEU A 26 -6.00 4.85 8.08
C LEU A 26 -7.39 4.61 8.70
N LEU A 27 -7.46 4.08 9.93
CA LEU A 27 -8.74 3.84 10.59
C LEU A 27 -9.51 5.15 10.84
N GLN A 28 -8.83 6.23 11.23
CA GLN A 28 -9.40 7.57 11.35
C GLN A 28 -9.82 8.14 9.98
N ALA A 29 -9.02 7.92 8.93
CA ALA A 29 -9.36 8.34 7.58
C ALA A 29 -10.62 7.63 7.07
N SER A 30 -10.81 6.35 7.45
CA SER A 30 -11.98 5.55 7.04
C SER A 30 -13.31 6.16 7.47
N GLU A 31 -13.36 6.87 8.59
CA GLU A 31 -14.57 7.55 9.08
C GLU A 31 -15.09 8.64 8.13
N ARG A 32 -14.22 9.14 7.24
CA ARG A 32 -14.55 10.16 6.23
C ARG A 32 -14.84 9.58 4.86
N LEU A 33 -14.59 8.29 4.66
CA LEU A 33 -14.87 7.60 3.40
C LEU A 33 -16.36 7.24 3.31
N PRO A 34 -16.90 7.07 2.09
CA PRO A 34 -18.26 6.58 1.89
C PRO A 34 -18.57 5.30 2.68
N ALA A 35 -19.84 5.15 3.07
CA ALA A 35 -20.27 4.09 3.99
C ALA A 35 -20.14 2.66 3.42
N ASP A 36 -20.06 2.53 2.10
CA ASP A 36 -19.85 1.26 1.38
C ASP A 36 -18.36 0.88 1.23
N VAL A 37 -17.43 1.77 1.60
CA VAL A 37 -15.99 1.46 1.56
C VAL A 37 -15.60 0.54 2.71
N ARG A 38 -14.97 -0.59 2.37
CA ARG A 38 -14.44 -1.58 3.32
C ARG A 38 -12.95 -1.37 3.58
N ILE A 39 -12.51 -1.71 4.78
CA ILE A 39 -11.09 -1.65 5.18
C ILE A 39 -10.64 -3.06 5.54
N TRP A 40 -9.75 -3.64 4.74
CA TRP A 40 -9.09 -4.90 5.02
C TRP A 40 -7.78 -4.65 5.76
N VAL A 41 -7.65 -5.20 6.97
CA VAL A 41 -6.50 -5.02 7.84
C VAL A 41 -5.78 -6.35 8.04
N GLY A 42 -4.68 -6.54 7.33
CA GLY A 42 -3.79 -7.69 7.46
C GLY A 42 -2.60 -7.41 8.37
N GLY A 43 -2.34 -8.34 9.28
CA GLY A 43 -1.25 -8.30 10.25
C GLY A 43 -1.71 -8.32 11.70
N ASP A 44 -0.74 -8.20 12.59
CA ASP A 44 -0.89 -8.04 14.03
C ASP A 44 0.33 -7.30 14.61
N GLY A 45 0.27 -6.97 15.89
CA GLY A 45 1.27 -6.16 16.59
C GLY A 45 0.73 -5.55 17.87
N ASP A 46 1.57 -4.77 18.54
CA ASP A 46 1.34 -4.25 19.90
C ASP A 46 0.07 -3.38 20.00
N GLU A 47 -0.31 -2.67 18.93
CA GLU A 47 -1.52 -1.83 18.91
C GLU A 47 -2.81 -2.60 18.52
N THR A 48 -2.73 -3.88 18.19
CA THR A 48 -3.90 -4.61 17.63
C THR A 48 -5.12 -4.56 18.56
N LEU A 49 -4.91 -4.82 19.86
CA LEU A 49 -6.00 -4.89 20.82
C LEU A 49 -6.59 -3.50 21.11
N SER A 50 -5.74 -2.47 21.21
CA SER A 50 -6.21 -1.10 21.43
C SER A 50 -6.99 -0.61 20.23
N LEU A 51 -6.50 -0.79 19.01
CA LEU A 51 -7.19 -0.37 17.79
C LEU A 51 -8.51 -1.11 17.59
N LYS A 52 -8.56 -2.44 17.82
CA LYS A 52 -9.83 -3.19 17.76
C LYS A 52 -10.87 -2.66 18.73
N ARG A 53 -10.46 -2.27 19.95
CA ARG A 53 -11.36 -1.69 20.94
C ARG A 53 -11.81 -0.28 20.53
N ASP A 54 -10.87 0.56 20.12
CA ASP A 54 -11.15 1.96 19.76
C ASP A 54 -12.09 2.05 18.54
N PHE A 55 -12.04 1.06 17.63
CA PHE A 55 -12.85 1.01 16.41
C PHE A 55 -13.88 -0.15 16.38
N ALA A 56 -14.27 -0.69 17.54
CA ALA A 56 -15.12 -1.89 17.63
C ALA A 56 -16.51 -1.74 16.97
N GLY A 57 -17.03 -0.52 16.85
CA GLY A 57 -18.34 -0.23 16.24
C GLY A 57 -18.32 0.01 14.74
N ASN A 58 -17.17 -0.15 14.06
CA ASN A 58 -17.06 0.10 12.63
C ASN A 58 -17.04 -1.23 11.86
N ASP A 59 -18.23 -1.69 11.46
CA ASP A 59 -18.46 -2.95 10.74
C ASP A 59 -17.80 -3.00 9.34
N ARG A 60 -17.26 -1.87 8.87
CA ARG A 60 -16.51 -1.79 7.60
C ARG A 60 -15.08 -2.31 7.73
N ILE A 61 -14.57 -2.48 8.95
CA ILE A 61 -13.20 -2.94 9.20
C ILE A 61 -13.18 -4.46 9.35
N GLU A 62 -12.51 -5.13 8.41
CA GLU A 62 -12.27 -6.57 8.43
C GLU A 62 -10.85 -6.84 8.91
N TRP A 63 -10.73 -7.35 10.14
CA TRP A 63 -9.45 -7.73 10.73
C TRP A 63 -9.05 -9.13 10.28
N LEU A 64 -8.16 -9.22 9.30
CA LEU A 64 -7.71 -10.48 8.70
C LEU A 64 -6.71 -11.25 9.57
N GLY A 65 -6.06 -10.56 10.52
CA GLY A 65 -4.95 -11.13 11.28
C GLY A 65 -3.74 -11.41 10.40
N ARG A 66 -2.86 -12.31 10.83
CA ARG A 66 -1.70 -12.72 10.03
C ARG A 66 -2.16 -13.55 8.83
N ILE A 67 -1.92 -13.03 7.63
CA ILE A 67 -2.28 -13.67 6.37
C ILE A 67 -1.04 -14.32 5.71
N SER A 68 -1.26 -15.43 5.00
CA SER A 68 -0.21 -16.08 4.22
C SER A 68 0.19 -15.23 3.01
N GLY A 69 1.32 -15.55 2.37
CA GLY A 69 1.70 -14.89 1.11
C GLY A 69 0.69 -15.10 -0.02
N GLU A 70 0.03 -16.27 -0.04
CA GLU A 70 -1.05 -16.57 -0.97
C GLU A 70 -2.29 -15.71 -0.72
N GLU A 71 -2.73 -15.62 0.55
CA GLU A 71 -3.86 -14.78 0.93
C GLU A 71 -3.55 -13.30 0.67
N LYS A 72 -2.33 -12.84 0.95
CA LYS A 72 -1.88 -11.48 0.60
C LYS A 72 -2.03 -11.20 -0.90
N ARG A 73 -1.59 -12.12 -1.77
CA ARG A 73 -1.75 -11.98 -3.23
C ARG A 73 -3.22 -11.93 -3.62
N ALA A 74 -4.04 -12.81 -3.06
CA ALA A 74 -5.48 -12.83 -3.33
C ALA A 74 -6.16 -11.52 -2.89
N ARG A 75 -5.81 -10.99 -1.71
CA ARG A 75 -6.33 -9.71 -1.19
C ARG A 75 -5.86 -8.51 -2.00
N LEU A 76 -4.60 -8.51 -2.46
CA LEU A 76 -4.10 -7.47 -3.37
C LEU A 76 -4.86 -7.48 -4.70
N ALA A 77 -5.19 -8.65 -5.25
CA ALA A 77 -5.97 -8.76 -6.47
C ALA A 77 -7.45 -8.36 -6.28
N GLY A 78 -8.01 -8.56 -5.08
CA GLY A 78 -9.40 -8.25 -4.76
C GLY A 78 -9.65 -6.83 -4.25
N ALA A 79 -8.62 -6.11 -3.79
CA ALA A 79 -8.76 -4.76 -3.24
C ALA A 79 -8.79 -3.68 -4.33
N SER A 80 -9.39 -2.54 -4.02
CA SER A 80 -9.51 -1.39 -4.93
C SER A 80 -8.32 -0.44 -4.81
N VAL A 81 -7.69 -0.37 -3.64
CA VAL A 81 -6.50 0.44 -3.38
C VAL A 81 -5.66 -0.18 -2.25
N PHE A 82 -4.34 -0.15 -2.40
CA PHE A 82 -3.42 -0.50 -1.33
C PHE A 82 -2.99 0.77 -0.59
N CYS A 83 -3.09 0.75 0.74
CA CYS A 83 -2.78 1.88 1.61
C CYS A 83 -1.59 1.59 2.53
N ALA A 84 -0.56 2.43 2.47
CA ALA A 84 0.63 2.37 3.32
C ALA A 84 0.83 3.69 4.09
N PRO A 85 0.14 3.91 5.22
CA PRO A 85 0.07 5.19 5.91
C PRO A 85 1.19 5.38 6.96
N SER A 86 2.36 4.76 6.78
CA SER A 86 3.46 4.82 7.76
C SER A 86 3.82 6.26 8.14
N LEU A 87 4.11 6.49 9.42
CA LEU A 87 4.54 7.79 9.96
C LEU A 87 6.03 8.07 9.66
N GLY A 88 6.80 7.02 9.38
CA GLY A 88 8.23 7.08 9.12
C GLY A 88 8.91 5.74 9.37
N GLY A 89 10.25 5.70 9.27
CA GLY A 89 11.04 4.52 9.62
C GLY A 89 10.89 3.32 8.69
N GLU A 90 10.45 3.56 7.45
CA GLU A 90 10.47 2.55 6.39
C GLU A 90 11.78 2.61 5.62
N SER A 91 12.29 1.46 5.17
CA SER A 91 13.58 1.39 4.47
C SER A 91 13.45 1.73 2.99
N PHE A 92 12.91 0.81 2.18
CA PHE A 92 12.89 0.93 0.71
C PHE A 92 11.48 0.76 0.11
N GLY A 93 10.44 0.61 0.93
CA GLY A 93 9.08 0.52 0.40
C GLY A 93 8.80 -0.75 -0.43
N ILE A 94 9.43 -1.89 -0.11
CA ILE A 94 9.15 -3.19 -0.77
C ILE A 94 7.65 -3.50 -0.83
N VAL A 95 6.91 -3.15 0.21
CA VAL A 95 5.45 -3.35 0.25
C VAL A 95 4.71 -2.58 -0.85
N LEU A 96 5.25 -1.42 -1.27
CA LEU A 96 4.71 -0.67 -2.41
C LEU A 96 5.01 -1.40 -3.71
N LEU A 97 6.22 -1.94 -3.90
CA LEU A 97 6.59 -2.72 -5.10
C LEU A 97 5.73 -3.99 -5.26
N GLU A 98 5.48 -4.70 -4.15
CA GLU A 98 4.61 -5.86 -4.15
C GLU A 98 3.17 -5.49 -4.56
N ALA A 99 2.65 -4.36 -4.07
CA ALA A 99 1.33 -3.88 -4.46
C ALA A 99 1.30 -3.37 -5.91
N MET A 100 2.31 -2.60 -6.33
CA MET A 100 2.46 -2.12 -7.70
C MET A 100 2.51 -3.28 -8.70
N SER A 101 3.26 -4.35 -8.40
CA SER A 101 3.32 -5.56 -9.25
C SER A 101 2.00 -6.32 -9.29
N ALA A 102 1.21 -6.30 -8.23
CA ALA A 102 -0.17 -6.80 -8.24
C ALA A 102 -1.12 -5.92 -9.07
N GLY A 103 -0.69 -4.72 -9.47
CA GLY A 103 -1.45 -3.82 -10.32
C GLY A 103 -2.64 -3.16 -9.62
N ILE A 104 -2.49 -2.86 -8.34
CA ILE A 104 -3.46 -2.10 -7.54
C ILE A 104 -2.99 -0.65 -7.38
N PRO A 105 -3.90 0.35 -7.41
CA PRO A 105 -3.54 1.72 -7.08
C PRO A 105 -2.90 1.84 -5.69
N ILE A 106 -1.92 2.75 -5.57
CA ILE A 106 -1.18 2.98 -4.33
C ILE A 106 -1.52 4.35 -3.74
N VAL A 107 -1.89 4.35 -2.46
CA VAL A 107 -1.91 5.54 -1.60
C VAL A 107 -0.95 5.30 -0.44
N ALA A 108 0.02 6.17 -0.23
CA ALA A 108 1.03 6.00 0.80
C ALA A 108 1.44 7.33 1.42
N SER A 109 2.07 7.29 2.59
CA SER A 109 2.67 8.49 3.17
C SER A 109 3.88 8.98 2.35
N ASP A 110 4.06 10.29 2.27
CA ASP A 110 5.28 10.91 1.72
C ASP A 110 6.40 10.85 2.76
N ILE A 111 7.03 9.68 2.88
CA ILE A 111 8.18 9.43 3.76
C ILE A 111 9.37 8.99 2.92
N THR A 112 10.59 9.30 3.39
CA THR A 112 11.84 9.00 2.68
C THR A 112 11.88 7.58 2.11
N GLY A 113 11.56 6.56 2.92
CA GLY A 113 11.63 5.17 2.47
C GLY A 113 10.64 4.78 1.37
N TYR A 114 9.53 5.50 1.23
CA TYR A 114 8.55 5.28 0.17
C TYR A 114 8.86 6.12 -1.06
N SER A 115 9.31 7.37 -0.89
CA SER A 115 9.63 8.28 -2.00
C SER A 115 10.90 7.86 -2.78
N LEU A 116 11.69 6.90 -2.26
CA LEU A 116 12.74 6.21 -3.02
C LEU A 116 12.18 5.35 -4.16
N VAL A 117 10.96 4.85 -4.01
CA VAL A 117 10.31 3.94 -4.97
C VAL A 117 9.13 4.60 -5.64
N ALA A 118 8.21 5.18 -4.87
CA ALA A 118 7.01 5.82 -5.39
C ALA A 118 7.30 7.25 -5.86
N ARG A 119 6.84 7.58 -7.07
CA ARG A 119 6.89 8.93 -7.65
C ARG A 119 5.55 9.62 -7.42
N ALA A 120 5.56 10.62 -6.54
CA ALA A 120 4.38 11.40 -6.17
C ALA A 120 3.58 11.87 -7.39
N GLY A 121 2.27 11.63 -7.38
CA GLY A 121 1.35 12.06 -8.45
C GLY A 121 1.44 11.21 -9.72
N SER A 122 2.50 10.41 -9.92
CA SER A 122 2.72 9.58 -11.10
C SER A 122 2.21 8.15 -10.93
N ASP A 123 2.87 7.34 -10.10
CA ASP A 123 2.58 5.91 -9.87
C ASP A 123 1.98 5.63 -8.50
N ALA A 124 2.00 6.61 -7.59
CA ALA A 124 1.29 6.60 -6.32
C ALA A 124 0.73 7.98 -5.99
N LEU A 125 -0.29 8.04 -5.13
CA LEU A 125 -0.62 9.27 -4.41
C LEU A 125 0.11 9.26 -3.07
N LEU A 126 0.99 10.23 -2.87
CA LEU A 126 1.68 10.41 -1.60
C LEU A 126 1.00 11.51 -0.79
N THR A 127 0.76 11.25 0.49
CA THR A 127 0.08 12.17 1.41
C THR A 127 0.96 12.51 2.61
N GLU A 128 0.71 13.64 3.25
CA GLU A 128 1.39 14.00 4.48
C GLU A 128 1.25 12.89 5.55
N PRO A 129 2.36 12.41 6.16
CA PRO A 129 2.29 11.39 7.20
C PRO A 129 1.50 11.87 8.42
N GLY A 130 0.68 11.00 9.01
CA GLY A 130 -0.08 11.34 10.21
C GLY A 130 -1.29 12.26 9.98
N ASN A 131 -1.71 12.47 8.73
CA ASN A 131 -2.83 13.32 8.37
C ASN A 131 -4.03 12.49 7.83
N PRO A 132 -5.04 12.16 8.68
CA PRO A 132 -6.19 11.37 8.26
C PRO A 132 -7.06 12.06 7.19
N ASP A 133 -7.14 13.40 7.20
CA ASP A 133 -7.93 14.16 6.23
C ASP A 133 -7.31 14.08 4.83
N ALA A 134 -5.99 14.30 4.73
CA ALA A 134 -5.25 14.16 3.48
C ALA A 134 -5.31 12.72 2.95
N LEU A 135 -5.16 11.73 3.85
CA LEU A 135 -5.25 10.32 3.49
C LEU A 135 -6.64 9.95 2.96
N ALA A 136 -7.70 10.40 3.63
CA ALA A 136 -9.09 10.18 3.19
C ALA A 136 -9.37 10.81 1.83
N GLY A 137 -8.86 12.02 1.57
CA GLY A 137 -8.97 12.69 0.29
C GLY A 137 -8.30 11.91 -0.84
N ALA A 138 -7.08 11.43 -0.63
CA ALA A 138 -6.36 10.63 -1.62
C ALA A 138 -7.03 9.27 -1.88
N LEU A 139 -7.48 8.57 -0.82
CA LEU A 139 -8.24 7.33 -0.95
C LEU A 139 -9.54 7.55 -1.72
N SER A 140 -10.30 8.60 -1.39
CA SER A 140 -11.55 8.93 -2.10
C SER A 140 -11.33 9.22 -3.58
N ALA A 141 -10.26 9.95 -3.92
CA ALA A 141 -9.92 10.25 -5.31
C ALA A 141 -9.62 8.98 -6.13
N VAL A 142 -8.92 8.01 -5.53
CA VAL A 142 -8.64 6.72 -6.17
C VAL A 142 -9.91 5.87 -6.27
N LEU A 143 -10.68 5.76 -5.20
CA LEU A 143 -11.90 4.94 -5.14
C LEU A 143 -13.01 5.46 -6.07
N ALA A 144 -13.06 6.78 -6.32
CA ALA A 144 -13.99 7.38 -7.27
C ALA A 144 -13.73 7.00 -8.74
N GLY A 145 -12.59 6.34 -9.04
CA GLY A 145 -12.29 5.84 -10.38
C GLY A 145 -12.09 6.93 -11.42
N GLY A 146 -11.67 8.13 -11.00
CA GLY A 146 -11.43 9.26 -11.89
C GLY A 146 -10.35 9.00 -12.95
N HIS A 147 -10.27 9.91 -13.93
CA HIS A 147 -9.24 9.87 -14.97
C HIS A 147 -7.84 9.77 -14.35
N GLY A 148 -7.04 8.80 -14.81
CA GLY A 148 -5.65 8.60 -14.39
C GLY A 148 -5.40 7.49 -13.36
N VAL A 149 -6.42 6.84 -12.79
CA VAL A 149 -6.23 5.65 -11.93
C VAL A 149 -5.58 4.51 -12.73
N HIS A 150 -6.09 4.22 -13.93
CA HIS A 150 -5.54 3.20 -14.82
C HIS A 150 -4.08 3.50 -15.19
N ASP A 151 -3.78 4.73 -15.60
CA ASP A 151 -2.41 5.11 -15.97
C ASP A 151 -1.45 5.08 -14.77
N ARG A 152 -1.95 5.38 -13.57
CA ARG A 152 -1.17 5.27 -12.33
C ARG A 152 -0.81 3.81 -12.04
N VAL A 153 -1.77 2.89 -12.20
CA VAL A 153 -1.53 1.45 -12.06
C VAL A 153 -0.48 0.97 -13.06
N GLU A 154 -0.59 1.40 -14.32
CA GLU A 154 0.34 0.99 -15.37
C GLU A 154 1.76 1.51 -15.09
N ARG A 155 1.89 2.79 -14.72
CA ARG A 155 3.19 3.35 -14.28
C ARG A 155 3.72 2.67 -13.01
N GLY A 156 2.84 2.25 -12.11
CA GLY A 156 3.18 1.43 -10.95
C GLY A 156 3.79 0.09 -11.36
N ARG A 157 3.16 -0.65 -12.27
CA ARG A 157 3.70 -1.91 -12.79
C ARG A 157 5.06 -1.73 -13.45
N GLN A 158 5.22 -0.70 -14.28
CA GLN A 158 6.50 -0.35 -14.89
C GLN A 158 7.56 -0.05 -13.82
N ARG A 159 7.20 0.76 -12.82
CA ARG A 159 8.08 1.07 -11.70
C ARG A 159 8.47 -0.18 -10.91
N ALA A 160 7.54 -1.11 -10.67
CA ALA A 160 7.85 -2.37 -10.02
C ALA A 160 8.83 -3.24 -10.83
N ASN A 161 8.67 -3.24 -12.16
CA ASN A 161 9.54 -4.00 -13.05
C ASN A 161 10.98 -3.48 -13.07
N GLU A 162 11.20 -2.17 -12.91
CA GLU A 162 12.53 -1.57 -12.78
C GLU A 162 13.32 -2.13 -11.57
N PHE A 163 12.64 -2.67 -10.56
CA PHE A 163 13.24 -3.32 -9.39
C PHE A 163 13.05 -4.84 -9.38
N SER A 164 12.72 -5.44 -10.52
CA SER A 164 12.63 -6.89 -10.65
C SER A 164 13.99 -7.54 -10.43
N MET A 165 13.99 -8.80 -9.95
CA MET A 165 15.25 -9.55 -9.77
C MET A 165 16.03 -9.72 -11.07
N GLU A 166 15.34 -9.81 -12.20
CA GLU A 166 15.93 -9.90 -13.53
C GLU A 166 16.66 -8.59 -13.88
N THR A 167 15.97 -7.46 -13.80
CA THR A 167 16.58 -6.14 -14.07
C THR A 167 17.73 -5.82 -13.12
N LEU A 168 17.60 -6.15 -11.84
CA LEU A 168 18.68 -5.95 -10.87
C LEU A 168 19.88 -6.85 -11.17
N ALA A 169 19.67 -8.10 -11.60
CA ALA A 169 20.75 -9.00 -11.98
C ALA A 169 21.53 -8.48 -13.19
N ASP A 170 20.86 -7.92 -14.20
CA ASP A 170 21.51 -7.32 -15.36
C ASP A 170 22.37 -6.11 -14.96
N VAL A 171 21.82 -5.21 -14.13
CA VAL A 171 22.54 -4.05 -13.62
C VAL A 171 23.77 -4.46 -12.81
N TYR A 172 23.65 -5.46 -11.93
CA TYR A 172 24.79 -5.95 -11.16
C TYR A 172 25.85 -6.58 -12.05
N THR A 173 25.44 -7.36 -13.04
CA THR A 173 26.36 -7.98 -14.02
C THR A 173 27.15 -6.92 -14.77
N GLU A 174 26.49 -5.89 -15.32
CA GLU A 174 27.16 -4.79 -15.99
C GLU A 174 28.16 -4.06 -15.08
N MET A 175 27.80 -3.84 -13.80
CA MET A 175 28.72 -3.20 -12.86
C MET A 175 29.95 -4.07 -12.59
N TYR A 176 29.78 -5.37 -12.42
CA TYR A 176 30.92 -6.29 -12.25
C TYR A 176 31.80 -6.33 -13.50
N GLU A 177 31.22 -6.39 -14.68
CA GLU A 177 31.96 -6.36 -15.95
C GLU A 177 32.78 -5.08 -16.11
N ARG A 178 32.22 -3.91 -15.75
CA ARG A 178 32.96 -2.64 -15.79
C ARG A 178 34.16 -2.65 -14.85
N VAL A 179 33.99 -3.13 -13.61
CA VAL A 179 35.10 -3.20 -12.64
C VAL A 179 36.20 -4.14 -13.16
N LEU A 180 35.84 -5.27 -13.75
CA LEU A 180 36.80 -6.21 -14.33
C LEU A 180 37.51 -5.67 -15.58
N ALA A 181 36.83 -4.84 -16.39
CA ALA A 181 37.41 -4.25 -17.59
C ALA A 181 38.35 -3.06 -17.32
N THR A 182 38.36 -2.54 -16.10
CA THR A 182 39.19 -1.40 -15.69
C THR A 182 40.43 -1.81 -14.86
N GLY A 183 40.65 -3.12 -14.69
CA GLY A 183 41.84 -3.70 -14.04
C GLY A 183 42.74 -4.42 -15.03
#